data_AF-A0A726XXR9-F1
#
_entry.id   AF-A0A726XXR9-F1
#
_cell.length_a   1.000
_cell.length_b   1.000
_cell.length_c   1.000
_cell.angle_alpha   90.00
_cell.angle_beta   90.00
_cell.angle_gamma   90.00
#
_symmetry.space_group_name_H-M   'P 1'
#
loop_
_entity.id
_entity.type
_entity.pdbx_description
1 polymer ?
#
loop_
_entity_poly.entity_id
_entity_poly.type
_entity_poly.pdbx_seq_one_letter_code
_entity_poly.pdbx_strand_id
1 'polypeptide(L)'
;MPILAPGFLGGTSAGNGGGPVSSVKPPEYYYVIPVAGQSNAMAYGEGIPLPDTLDAPHPRIKQLARRARVTPGGDACKYNDIIPLDHCPHDVQDMSGISHPRADLSKGQYGCVSQTLHIARKLLAWIPDNAGILMVPCCRGGSAFTLGVDGTFSVASGAAEAATRWGTGKPLYRDLLTRTKAALDSNPKNVLLAVCWMQGEFDMTGADYAQQPALFDAMVRQFRTDLADYAGQCP
;
A
#
# COMPACT_ATOMS: atom_id res chain seq x y z
N MET A 1 8.79 -70.84 24.28
CA MET A 1 9.11 -69.65 25.09
C MET A 1 10.55 -69.28 24.82
N PRO A 2 10.82 -68.10 24.27
CA PRO A 2 11.37 -67.06 25.13
C PRO A 2 10.84 -65.64 24.84
N ILE A 3 11.09 -64.80 25.82
CA ILE A 3 10.71 -63.39 25.99
C ILE A 3 11.64 -62.52 25.14
N LEU A 4 11.08 -61.66 24.28
CA LEU A 4 11.80 -60.56 23.62
C LEU A 4 11.82 -59.34 24.55
N ALA A 5 13.01 -58.79 24.80
CA ALA A 5 13.17 -57.43 25.32
C ALA A 5 12.91 -56.41 24.19
N PRO A 6 12.20 -55.29 24.43
CA PRO A 6 11.92 -54.32 23.38
C PRO A 6 13.00 -53.23 23.33
N GLY A 7 13.59 -53.05 22.14
CA GLY A 7 14.25 -51.83 21.73
C GLY A 7 13.41 -51.12 20.66
N PHE A 8 13.17 -49.82 20.89
CA PHE A 8 12.93 -48.75 19.91
C PHE A 8 11.84 -48.91 18.84
N LEU A 9 10.82 -48.04 18.90
CA LEU A 9 10.43 -47.11 17.82
C LEU A 9 9.17 -46.30 18.18
N GLY A 10 9.27 -44.98 17.99
CA GLY A 10 8.22 -44.06 17.54
C GLY A 10 6.82 -44.17 18.17
N GLY A 11 6.59 -43.40 19.23
CA GLY A 11 5.23 -43.09 19.69
C GLY A 11 4.51 -42.19 18.69
N THR A 12 3.57 -42.76 17.95
CA THR A 12 2.48 -42.05 17.28
C THR A 12 1.48 -41.54 18.32
N SER A 13 1.22 -40.24 18.35
CA SER A 13 -0.03 -39.69 18.89
C SER A 13 -0.80 -39.04 17.75
N ALA A 14 -1.84 -39.75 17.29
CA ALA A 14 -2.86 -39.23 16.41
C ALA A 14 -3.77 -38.26 17.18
N GLY A 15 -4.22 -37.20 16.49
CA GLY A 15 -5.47 -36.49 16.81
C GLY A 15 -5.35 -34.99 17.06
N ASN A 16 -5.40 -34.18 16.00
CA ASN A 16 -6.58 -33.32 15.80
C ASN A 16 -6.61 -32.75 14.38
N GLY A 17 -7.77 -32.89 13.74
CA GLY A 17 -8.01 -32.59 12.33
C GLY A 17 -8.01 -31.10 11.99
N GLY A 18 -6.87 -30.61 11.52
CA GLY A 18 -6.82 -29.43 10.65
C GLY A 18 -6.90 -29.90 9.21
N GLY A 19 -8.02 -29.62 8.53
CA GLY A 19 -8.16 -29.85 7.09
C GLY A 19 -6.99 -29.23 6.30
N PRO A 20 -6.78 -29.65 5.04
CA PRO A 20 -5.69 -29.14 4.22
C PRO A 20 -5.74 -27.62 4.25
N VAL A 21 -4.62 -26.99 4.59
CA VAL A 21 -4.39 -25.55 4.39
C VAL A 21 -4.80 -25.29 2.95
N SER A 22 -5.94 -24.65 2.73
CA SER A 22 -6.36 -24.32 1.38
C SER A 22 -5.23 -23.47 0.82
N SER A 23 -4.57 -23.97 -0.22
CA SER A 23 -3.60 -23.18 -0.96
C SER A 23 -4.39 -21.99 -1.48
N VAL A 24 -4.32 -20.85 -0.79
CA VAL A 24 -5.02 -19.63 -1.20
C VAL A 24 -4.51 -19.32 -2.60
N LYS A 25 -5.35 -19.57 -3.60
CA LYS A 25 -4.98 -19.32 -5.00
C LYS A 25 -4.68 -17.82 -5.12
N PRO A 26 -3.65 -17.44 -5.90
CA PRO A 26 -3.43 -16.03 -6.18
C PRO A 26 -4.69 -15.44 -6.84
N PRO A 27 -5.03 -14.16 -6.56
CA PRO A 27 -6.15 -13.50 -7.23
C PRO A 27 -6.04 -13.56 -8.75
N GLU A 28 -7.17 -13.73 -9.43
CA GLU A 28 -7.28 -13.62 -10.88
C GLU A 28 -7.23 -12.17 -11.37
N TYR A 29 -7.60 -11.21 -10.52
CA TYR A 29 -7.55 -9.76 -10.76
C TYR A 29 -7.63 -9.00 -9.43
N TYR A 30 -7.45 -7.69 -9.48
CA TYR A 30 -7.46 -6.81 -8.32
C TYR A 30 -8.46 -5.65 -8.47
N TYR A 31 -9.13 -5.32 -7.38
CA TYR A 31 -9.67 -3.97 -7.18
C TYR A 31 -8.51 -3.05 -6.80
N VAL A 32 -8.28 -2.03 -7.60
CA VAL A 32 -7.18 -1.06 -7.47
C VAL A 32 -7.67 0.14 -6.68
N ILE A 33 -6.92 0.54 -5.65
CA ILE A 33 -7.23 1.69 -4.81
C ILE A 33 -5.96 2.53 -4.61
N PRO A 34 -5.81 3.64 -5.33
CA PRO A 34 -4.80 4.64 -5.01
C PRO A 34 -5.10 5.32 -3.68
N VAL A 35 -4.05 5.47 -2.86
CA VAL A 35 -4.09 6.26 -1.63
C VAL A 35 -3.12 7.42 -1.81
N ALA A 36 -3.63 8.64 -1.70
CA ALA A 36 -2.90 9.85 -2.00
C ALA A 36 -3.27 10.98 -1.03
N GLY A 37 -2.40 11.98 -0.97
CA GLY A 37 -2.52 13.11 -0.05
C GLY A 37 -1.27 13.29 0.79
N GLN A 38 -1.44 13.68 2.06
CA GLN A 38 -0.32 13.96 2.96
C GLN A 38 -0.22 12.98 4.15
N SER A 39 0.33 13.43 5.29
CA SER A 39 0.68 12.60 6.44
C SER A 39 -0.47 11.73 6.95
N ASN A 40 -1.67 12.28 7.09
CA ASN A 40 -2.83 11.54 7.58
C ASN A 40 -3.37 10.51 6.57
N ALA A 41 -2.90 10.51 5.32
CA ALA A 41 -3.22 9.49 4.33
C ALA A 41 -2.28 8.26 4.40
N MET A 42 -1.20 8.33 5.19
CA MET A 42 -0.10 7.36 5.16
C MET A 42 0.37 6.96 6.56
N ALA A 43 1.52 6.29 6.66
CA ALA A 43 2.06 5.76 7.90
C ALA A 43 2.60 6.87 8.82
N TYR A 44 1.71 7.55 9.53
CA TYR A 44 2.03 8.53 10.58
C TYR A 44 1.52 8.10 11.97
N GLY A 45 0.89 6.93 12.09
CA GLY A 45 0.55 6.35 13.39
C GLY A 45 1.81 5.92 14.14
N GLU A 46 2.08 6.54 15.29
CA GLU A 46 3.31 6.31 16.07
C GLU A 46 3.24 5.11 17.01
N GLY A 47 2.08 4.47 17.12
CA GLY A 47 1.89 3.27 17.95
C GLY A 47 2.71 2.07 17.46
N ILE A 48 2.96 1.10 18.34
CA ILE A 48 3.65 -0.14 17.99
C ILE A 48 2.80 -0.92 16.98
N PRO A 49 3.35 -1.29 15.80
CA PRO A 49 2.66 -2.18 14.87
C PRO A 49 2.49 -3.59 15.44
N LEU A 50 1.41 -4.26 15.04
CA LEU A 50 0.97 -5.56 15.52
C LEU A 50 0.93 -6.61 14.39
N PRO A 51 2.09 -6.98 13.80
CA PRO A 51 2.17 -7.79 12.57
C PRO A 51 1.65 -9.23 12.74
N ASP A 52 1.58 -9.74 13.96
CA ASP A 52 0.99 -11.06 14.24
C ASP A 52 -0.55 -11.03 14.33
N THR A 53 -1.16 -9.84 14.35
CA THR A 53 -2.62 -9.67 14.56
C THR A 53 -3.22 -8.60 13.64
N LEU A 54 -3.47 -7.39 14.15
CA LEU A 54 -4.19 -6.32 13.47
C LEU A 54 -3.44 -5.77 12.25
N ASP A 55 -2.13 -5.97 12.18
CA ASP A 55 -1.29 -5.48 11.08
C ASP A 55 -0.75 -6.61 10.20
N ALA A 56 -1.27 -7.83 10.37
CA ALA A 56 -0.84 -9.00 9.61
C ALA A 56 -1.12 -8.89 8.10
N PRO A 57 -0.11 -9.00 7.21
CA PRO A 57 -0.35 -9.03 5.77
C PRO A 57 -1.35 -10.13 5.36
N HIS A 58 -2.05 -9.92 4.25
CA HIS A 58 -3.02 -10.89 3.73
C HIS A 58 -2.64 -11.34 2.31
N PRO A 59 -2.76 -12.64 1.96
CA PRO A 59 -2.35 -13.15 0.63
C PRO A 59 -3.01 -12.45 -0.56
N ARG A 60 -4.27 -12.00 -0.40
CA ARG A 60 -5.07 -11.29 -1.42
C ARG A 60 -4.91 -9.75 -1.40
N ILE A 61 -4.13 -9.19 -0.47
CA ILE A 61 -3.90 -7.74 -0.37
C ILE A 61 -2.45 -7.43 -0.75
N LYS A 62 -2.29 -6.57 -1.75
CA LYS A 62 -1.00 -6.21 -2.33
C LYS A 62 -0.85 -4.69 -2.41
N GLN A 63 0.37 -4.25 -2.66
CA GLN A 63 0.68 -2.86 -3.03
C GLN A 63 1.67 -2.81 -4.19
N LEU A 64 1.72 -1.67 -4.89
CA LEU A 64 2.82 -1.37 -5.79
C LEU A 64 4.05 -0.89 -5.01
N ALA A 65 5.19 -1.56 -5.21
CA ALA A 65 6.44 -1.23 -4.56
C ALA A 65 7.01 0.13 -5.02
N ARG A 66 7.70 0.81 -4.10
CA ARG A 66 8.60 1.95 -4.37
C ARG A 66 10.02 1.74 -3.84
N ARG A 67 10.15 1.30 -2.59
CA ARG A 67 11.43 1.04 -1.92
C ARG A 67 12.25 -0.03 -2.65
N ALA A 68 13.55 -0.12 -2.34
CA ALA A 68 14.44 -1.14 -2.88
C ALA A 68 14.18 -2.55 -2.29
N ARG A 69 13.44 -2.64 -1.18
CA ARG A 69 13.08 -3.89 -0.49
C ARG A 69 11.64 -3.85 -0.02
N VAL A 70 11.01 -5.03 0.08
CA VAL A 70 9.61 -5.21 0.54
C VAL A 70 9.44 -4.74 1.98
N THR A 71 10.39 -5.05 2.84
CA THR A 71 10.49 -4.59 4.23
C THR A 71 11.95 -4.22 4.54
N PRO A 72 12.25 -3.50 5.63
CA PRO A 72 13.63 -3.30 6.08
C PRO A 72 14.34 -4.64 6.27
N GLY A 73 15.43 -4.86 5.55
CA GLY A 73 16.19 -6.13 5.57
C GLY A 73 15.56 -7.29 4.80
N GLY A 74 14.36 -7.12 4.22
CA GLY A 74 13.65 -8.15 3.46
C GLY A 74 14.09 -8.30 2.01
N ASP A 75 13.27 -9.01 1.24
CA ASP A 75 13.49 -9.30 -0.18
C ASP A 75 13.58 -8.01 -1.01
N ALA A 76 14.40 -8.04 -2.06
CA ALA A 76 14.50 -6.93 -3.00
C ALA A 76 13.21 -6.80 -3.82
N CYS A 77 12.83 -5.57 -4.13
CA CYS A 77 11.75 -5.26 -5.06
C CYS A 77 12.13 -4.08 -5.95
N LYS A 78 11.49 -4.00 -7.11
CA LYS A 78 11.63 -2.90 -8.08
C LYS A 78 10.42 -1.99 -7.99
N TYR A 79 10.57 -0.76 -8.48
CA TYR A 79 9.47 0.19 -8.60
C TYR A 79 8.31 -0.45 -9.40
N ASN A 80 7.10 -0.40 -8.82
CA ASN A 80 5.86 -1.01 -9.31
C ASN A 80 5.78 -2.55 -9.28
N ASP A 81 6.70 -3.27 -8.64
CA ASP A 81 6.46 -4.69 -8.35
C ASP A 81 5.22 -4.86 -7.46
N ILE A 82 4.41 -5.88 -7.72
CA ILE A 82 3.25 -6.24 -6.88
C ILE A 82 3.76 -7.05 -5.68
N ILE A 83 3.77 -6.43 -4.51
CA ILE A 83 4.32 -6.99 -3.26
C ILE A 83 3.23 -7.09 -2.18
N PRO A 84 3.44 -7.85 -1.09
CA PRO A 84 2.56 -7.79 0.07
C PRO A 84 2.39 -6.36 0.61
N LEU A 85 1.16 -6.04 1.03
CA LEU A 85 0.92 -4.85 1.83
C LEU A 85 0.98 -5.21 3.31
N ASP A 86 1.74 -4.43 4.07
CA ASP A 86 1.75 -4.43 5.53
C ASP A 86 1.33 -3.05 6.07
N HIS A 87 1.56 -2.79 7.37
CA HIS A 87 1.18 -1.55 8.03
C HIS A 87 1.94 -0.29 7.57
N CYS A 88 3.05 -0.43 6.84
CA CYS A 88 3.91 0.69 6.44
C CYS A 88 4.08 0.72 4.90
N PRO A 89 3.12 1.32 4.17
CA PRO A 89 3.09 1.27 2.71
C PRO A 89 4.25 1.98 2.02
N HIS A 90 4.47 1.65 0.74
CA HIS A 90 5.51 2.23 -0.12
C HIS A 90 5.10 3.60 -0.71
N ASP A 91 4.69 4.52 0.17
CA ASP A 91 4.38 5.92 -0.17
C ASP A 91 5.60 6.70 -0.69
N VAL A 92 5.41 7.94 -1.17
CA VAL A 92 6.52 8.77 -1.69
C VAL A 92 7.56 9.08 -0.60
N GLN A 93 7.10 9.20 0.65
CA GLN A 93 7.95 9.33 1.82
C GLN A 93 8.07 7.98 2.54
N ASP A 94 9.30 7.55 2.82
CA ASP A 94 9.57 6.28 3.47
C ASP A 94 9.55 6.41 5.00
N MET A 95 8.49 5.88 5.62
CA MET A 95 8.30 5.90 7.07
C MET A 95 8.83 4.63 7.76
N SER A 96 9.43 3.69 7.02
CA SER A 96 9.84 2.40 7.56
C SER A 96 11.07 2.45 8.47
N GLY A 97 11.86 3.52 8.37
CA GLY A 97 12.99 3.80 9.27
C GLY A 97 12.59 4.42 10.61
N ILE A 98 11.33 4.82 10.80
CA ILE A 98 10.87 5.58 11.97
C ILE A 98 10.06 4.66 12.88
N SER A 99 10.75 3.87 13.69
CA SER A 99 10.12 2.83 14.53
C SER A 99 9.81 3.35 15.94
N HIS A 100 8.75 2.81 16.56
CA HIS A 100 8.44 3.08 17.96
C HIS A 100 9.63 2.68 18.87
N PRO A 101 9.95 3.43 19.95
CA PRO A 101 11.12 3.15 20.81
C PRO A 101 11.14 1.77 21.51
N ARG A 102 9.99 1.09 21.56
CA ARG A 102 9.81 -0.26 22.12
C ARG A 102 9.52 -1.34 21.08
N ALA A 103 9.72 -1.04 19.80
CA ALA A 103 9.52 -2.00 18.72
C ALA A 103 10.55 -3.14 18.80
N ASP A 104 10.08 -4.37 18.60
CA ASP A 104 10.92 -5.53 18.35
C ASP A 104 11.04 -5.74 16.83
N LEU A 105 12.15 -5.24 16.25
CA LEU A 105 12.38 -5.31 14.81
C LEU A 105 12.52 -6.75 14.30
N SER A 106 12.90 -7.70 15.16
CA SER A 106 12.97 -9.12 14.78
C SER A 106 11.59 -9.72 14.48
N LYS A 107 10.53 -9.06 14.96
CA LYS A 107 9.12 -9.43 14.72
C LYS A 107 8.48 -8.62 13.60
N GLY A 108 9.26 -7.83 12.84
CA GLY A 108 8.72 -6.97 11.79
C GLY A 108 7.98 -5.74 12.31
N GLN A 109 8.21 -5.32 13.57
CA GLN A 109 7.57 -4.13 14.15
C GLN A 109 8.22 -2.80 13.71
N TYR A 110 8.61 -2.70 12.44
CA TYR A 110 9.32 -1.53 11.92
C TYR A 110 8.36 -0.38 11.58
N GLY A 111 8.88 0.85 11.59
CA GLY A 111 8.18 2.02 11.04
C GLY A 111 6.92 2.45 11.80
N CYS A 112 6.23 3.40 11.18
CA CYS A 112 4.91 3.88 11.59
C CYS A 112 3.77 3.04 10.97
N VAL A 113 2.53 3.27 11.44
CA VAL A 113 1.33 2.54 11.02
C VAL A 113 0.42 3.41 10.14
N SER A 114 -0.07 2.84 9.03
CA SER A 114 -1.05 3.42 8.11
C SER A 114 -2.36 2.62 8.12
N GLN A 115 -3.47 3.31 7.89
CA GLN A 115 -4.79 2.75 7.65
C GLN A 115 -4.94 1.98 6.33
N THR A 116 -4.00 2.10 5.38
CA THR A 116 -4.10 1.52 4.03
C THR A 116 -4.35 0.01 4.06
N LEU A 117 -3.65 -0.73 4.94
CA LEU A 117 -3.87 -2.17 5.13
C LEU A 117 -5.26 -2.47 5.70
N HIS A 118 -5.73 -1.68 6.67
CA HIS A 118 -7.00 -1.92 7.36
C HIS A 118 -8.19 -1.60 6.47
N ILE A 119 -8.10 -0.57 5.61
CA ILE A 119 -9.09 -0.29 4.56
C ILE A 119 -9.21 -1.51 3.64
N ALA A 120 -8.09 -1.99 3.09
CA ALA A 120 -8.09 -3.14 2.20
C ALA A 120 -8.66 -4.39 2.90
N ARG A 121 -8.25 -4.68 4.14
CA ARG A 121 -8.74 -5.86 4.86
C ARG A 121 -10.24 -5.82 5.10
N LYS A 122 -10.79 -4.65 5.45
CA LYS A 122 -12.23 -4.48 5.64
C LYS A 122 -13.01 -4.66 4.32
N LEU A 123 -12.44 -4.26 3.19
CA LEU A 123 -13.07 -4.40 1.88
C LEU A 123 -13.05 -5.84 1.35
N LEU A 124 -12.11 -6.68 1.77
CA LEU A 124 -12.04 -8.08 1.30
C LEU A 124 -13.35 -8.87 1.49
N ALA A 125 -14.10 -8.58 2.55
CA ALA A 125 -15.38 -9.25 2.84
C ALA A 125 -16.47 -8.95 1.80
N TRP A 126 -16.25 -7.96 0.93
CA TRP A 126 -17.25 -7.44 -0.01
C TRP A 126 -16.87 -7.63 -1.47
N ILE A 127 -15.76 -8.33 -1.76
CA ILE A 127 -15.30 -8.62 -3.12
C ILE A 127 -15.30 -10.12 -3.41
N PRO A 128 -15.41 -10.56 -4.68
CA PRO A 128 -15.36 -11.97 -5.04
C PRO A 128 -14.09 -12.69 -4.56
N ASP A 129 -14.20 -13.98 -4.24
CA ASP A 129 -13.09 -14.78 -3.71
C ASP A 129 -11.88 -14.90 -4.66
N ASN A 130 -12.13 -14.83 -5.97
CA ASN A 130 -11.08 -14.83 -6.99
C ASN A 130 -10.43 -13.44 -7.18
N ALA A 131 -10.90 -12.39 -6.51
CA ALA A 131 -10.35 -11.04 -6.60
C ALA A 131 -9.46 -10.70 -5.40
N GLY A 132 -8.50 -9.80 -5.60
CA GLY A 132 -7.67 -9.21 -4.56
C GLY A 132 -7.88 -7.70 -4.47
N ILE A 133 -7.13 -7.07 -3.56
CA ILE A 133 -7.02 -5.60 -3.49
C ILE A 133 -5.57 -5.21 -3.76
N LEU A 134 -5.37 -4.29 -4.69
CA LEU A 134 -4.08 -3.72 -5.03
C LEU A 134 -4.07 -2.24 -4.63
N MET A 135 -3.39 -1.94 -3.53
CA MET A 135 -3.22 -0.57 -3.06
C MET A 135 -2.12 0.13 -3.86
N VAL A 136 -2.34 1.40 -4.20
CA VAL A 136 -1.35 2.22 -4.91
C VAL A 136 -0.94 3.40 -4.02
N PRO A 137 0.04 3.21 -3.12
CA PRO A 137 0.49 4.25 -2.18
C PRO A 137 1.27 5.35 -2.90
N CYS A 138 0.80 6.59 -2.75
CA CYS A 138 1.26 7.80 -3.44
C CYS A 138 1.27 9.03 -2.51
N CYS A 139 1.27 8.83 -1.19
CA CYS A 139 1.19 9.92 -0.23
C CYS A 139 2.55 10.56 0.05
N ARG A 140 2.52 11.81 0.50
CA ARG A 140 3.71 12.54 0.93
C ARG A 140 3.40 13.49 2.10
N GLY A 141 3.96 13.23 3.29
CA GLY A 141 3.80 14.13 4.44
C GLY A 141 4.20 15.58 4.14
N GLY A 142 3.47 16.56 4.68
CA GLY A 142 3.75 17.98 4.46
C GLY A 142 3.57 18.46 3.01
N SER A 143 2.91 17.69 2.15
CA SER A 143 2.59 18.13 0.79
C SER A 143 1.35 19.03 0.74
N ALA A 144 1.36 20.01 -0.16
CA ALA A 144 0.27 20.97 -0.34
C ALA A 144 0.04 21.33 -1.80
N PHE A 145 -1.06 22.00 -2.12
CA PHE A 145 -1.28 22.62 -3.43
C PHE A 145 -0.64 24.01 -3.52
N THR A 146 -0.65 24.76 -2.43
CA THR A 146 -0.26 26.18 -2.35
C THR A 146 1.13 26.39 -1.75
N LEU A 147 1.69 25.38 -1.09
CA LEU A 147 3.03 25.39 -0.50
C LEU A 147 3.89 24.20 -0.97
N GLY A 148 5.18 24.22 -0.60
CA GLY A 148 6.13 23.18 -0.95
C GLY A 148 6.78 23.37 -2.33
N VAL A 149 7.70 22.47 -2.66
CA VAL A 149 8.49 22.50 -3.90
C VAL A 149 8.02 21.40 -4.85
N ASP A 150 8.10 21.65 -6.16
CA ASP A 150 7.71 20.67 -7.18
C ASP A 150 8.48 19.36 -7.03
N GLY A 151 9.78 19.42 -6.75
CA GLY A 151 10.66 18.27 -6.75
C GLY A 151 10.86 17.71 -8.17
N THR A 152 11.15 16.41 -8.27
CA THR A 152 11.40 15.74 -9.55
C THR A 152 10.58 14.47 -9.68
N PHE A 153 10.38 14.04 -10.93
CA PHE A 153 9.74 12.79 -11.28
C PHE A 153 10.66 11.99 -12.21
N SER A 154 10.76 10.68 -11.97
CA SER A 154 11.46 9.72 -12.82
C SER A 154 10.52 8.58 -13.19
N VAL A 155 10.58 8.13 -14.44
CA VAL A 155 9.82 6.94 -14.88
C VAL A 155 10.29 5.66 -14.18
N ALA A 156 11.54 5.62 -13.70
CA ALA A 156 12.13 4.44 -13.09
C ALA A 156 11.88 4.34 -11.57
N SER A 157 11.52 5.44 -10.90
CA SER A 157 11.42 5.50 -9.43
C SER A 157 10.28 6.36 -8.90
N GLY A 158 9.50 6.99 -9.79
CA GLY A 158 8.39 7.86 -9.42
C GLY A 158 8.80 9.26 -8.97
N ALA A 159 7.93 9.90 -8.20
CA ALA A 159 8.23 11.16 -7.52
C ALA A 159 9.35 10.98 -6.50
N ALA A 160 10.27 11.94 -6.46
CA ALA A 160 11.27 12.03 -5.40
C ALA A 160 10.62 12.43 -4.07
N GLU A 161 11.18 11.99 -2.95
CA GLU A 161 10.72 12.37 -1.62
C GLU A 161 10.72 13.90 -1.39
N ALA A 162 11.59 14.64 -2.09
CA ALA A 162 11.62 16.10 -2.02
C ALA A 162 10.40 16.77 -2.68
N ALA A 163 9.62 16.07 -3.52
CA ALA A 163 8.41 16.62 -4.13
C ALA A 163 7.32 16.81 -3.07
N THR A 164 6.95 18.05 -2.78
CA THR A 164 5.93 18.39 -1.76
C THR A 164 4.81 19.24 -2.32
N ARG A 165 4.73 19.40 -3.65
CA ARG A 165 3.68 20.15 -4.35
C ARG A 165 2.73 19.22 -5.11
N TRP A 166 1.45 19.24 -4.74
CA TRP A 166 0.35 18.69 -5.52
C TRP A 166 -0.12 19.68 -6.60
N GLY A 167 -0.78 19.16 -7.63
CA GLY A 167 -1.34 19.94 -8.73
C GLY A 167 -1.08 19.29 -10.09
N THR A 168 -1.88 19.68 -11.08
CA THR A 168 -1.78 19.15 -12.44
C THR A 168 -0.36 19.25 -13.01
N GLY A 169 0.14 18.15 -13.56
CA GLY A 169 1.48 18.07 -14.15
C GLY A 169 2.65 18.03 -13.15
N LYS A 170 2.39 18.24 -11.85
CA LYS A 170 3.43 18.20 -10.82
C LYS A 170 3.93 16.76 -10.56
N PRO A 171 5.16 16.57 -10.04
CA PRO A 171 5.70 15.24 -9.79
C PRO A 171 4.81 14.31 -8.95
N LEU A 172 4.17 14.79 -7.89
CA LEU A 172 3.24 13.98 -7.08
C LEU A 172 2.00 13.55 -7.89
N TYR A 173 1.46 14.45 -8.72
CA TYR A 173 0.36 14.12 -9.63
C TYR A 173 0.77 13.07 -10.68
N ARG A 174 1.96 13.24 -11.28
CA ARG A 174 2.49 12.28 -12.26
C ARG A 174 2.72 10.91 -11.61
N ASP A 175 3.19 10.87 -10.37
CA ASP A 175 3.36 9.63 -9.62
C ASP A 175 2.02 8.93 -9.35
N LEU A 176 1.01 9.66 -8.85
CA LEU A 176 -0.35 9.15 -8.69
C LEU A 176 -0.91 8.58 -10.00
N LEU A 177 -0.82 9.34 -11.09
CA LEU A 177 -1.34 8.93 -12.40
C LEU A 177 -0.61 7.69 -12.93
N THR A 178 0.72 7.73 -13.01
CA THR A 178 1.50 6.66 -13.63
C THR A 178 1.46 5.36 -12.83
N ARG A 179 1.42 5.44 -11.49
CA ARG A 179 1.27 4.24 -10.65
C ARG A 179 -0.14 3.66 -10.71
N THR A 180 -1.17 4.51 -10.82
CA THR A 180 -2.55 4.02 -11.05
C THR A 180 -2.63 3.28 -12.39
N LYS A 181 -2.07 3.86 -13.47
CA LYS A 181 -2.01 3.20 -14.78
C LYS A 181 -1.24 1.87 -14.70
N ALA A 182 -0.07 1.85 -14.06
CA ALA A 182 0.70 0.62 -13.89
C ALA A 182 -0.08 -0.49 -13.16
N ALA A 183 -0.87 -0.13 -12.14
CA ALA A 183 -1.75 -1.07 -11.46
C ALA A 183 -2.84 -1.62 -12.40
N LEU A 184 -3.48 -0.77 -13.21
CA LEU A 184 -4.50 -1.20 -14.17
C LEU A 184 -3.92 -2.02 -15.33
N ASP A 185 -2.76 -1.63 -15.86
CA ASP A 185 -2.05 -2.31 -16.94
C ASP A 185 -1.57 -3.71 -16.54
N SER A 186 -1.31 -3.94 -15.24
CA SER A 186 -0.82 -5.22 -14.74
C SER A 186 -1.78 -6.39 -15.03
N ASN A 187 -3.06 -6.10 -15.23
CA ASN A 187 -4.07 -7.08 -15.63
C ASN A 187 -5.30 -6.37 -16.19
N PRO A 188 -5.76 -6.68 -17.43
CA PRO A 188 -6.91 -6.00 -18.05
C PRO A 188 -8.24 -6.22 -17.30
N LYS A 189 -8.32 -7.18 -16.37
CA LYS A 189 -9.47 -7.39 -15.49
C LYS A 189 -9.43 -6.55 -14.21
N ASN A 190 -8.34 -5.84 -13.93
CA ASN A 190 -8.27 -4.97 -12.76
C ASN A 190 -9.30 -3.85 -12.88
N VAL A 191 -9.83 -3.41 -11.75
CA VAL A 191 -10.88 -2.39 -11.67
C VAL A 191 -10.43 -1.27 -10.74
N LEU A 192 -10.40 -0.02 -11.20
CA LEU A 192 -10.23 1.13 -10.33
C LEU A 192 -11.49 1.30 -9.48
N LEU A 193 -11.39 1.03 -8.17
CA LEU A 193 -12.54 1.07 -7.27
C LEU A 193 -12.82 2.49 -6.75
N ALA A 194 -11.76 3.17 -6.29
CA ALA A 194 -11.83 4.51 -5.71
C ALA A 194 -10.41 5.08 -5.58
N VAL A 195 -10.32 6.40 -5.36
CA VAL A 195 -9.10 7.04 -4.84
C VAL A 195 -9.37 7.48 -3.40
N CYS A 196 -8.57 7.00 -2.46
CA CYS A 196 -8.60 7.48 -1.08
C CYS A 196 -7.71 8.73 -0.97
N TRP A 197 -8.34 9.89 -0.75
CA TRP A 197 -7.65 11.18 -0.68
C TRP A 197 -7.78 11.80 0.72
N MET A 198 -6.66 12.06 1.39
CA MET A 198 -6.63 12.78 2.67
C MET A 198 -5.53 13.84 2.65
N GLN A 199 -5.91 15.10 2.44
CA GLN A 199 -4.99 16.23 2.33
C GLN A 199 -5.70 17.56 2.62
N GLY A 200 -4.94 18.53 3.12
CA GLY A 200 -5.33 19.92 3.20
C GLY A 200 -4.63 20.68 4.32
N GLU A 201 -4.03 19.98 5.28
CA GLU A 201 -3.52 20.55 6.52
C GLU A 201 -2.42 21.58 6.28
N PHE A 202 -1.50 21.32 5.34
CA PHE A 202 -0.45 22.31 5.02
C PHE A 202 -0.98 23.49 4.20
N ASP A 203 -1.95 23.30 3.30
CA ASP A 203 -2.58 24.41 2.58
C ASP A 203 -3.22 25.42 3.55
N MET A 204 -3.83 24.94 4.63
CA MET A 204 -4.44 25.79 5.66
C MET A 204 -3.44 26.65 6.44
N THR A 205 -2.13 26.41 6.31
CA THR A 205 -1.11 27.25 6.95
C THR A 205 -0.68 28.45 6.09
N GLY A 206 -1.01 28.43 4.79
CA GLY A 206 -0.62 29.47 3.83
C GLY A 206 -1.67 30.59 3.70
N ALA A 207 -1.21 31.79 3.32
CA ALA A 207 -2.10 32.90 3.00
C ALA A 207 -3.02 32.62 1.79
N ASP A 208 -2.59 31.73 0.89
CA ASP A 208 -3.29 31.36 -0.34
C ASP A 208 -4.22 30.16 -0.19
N TYR A 209 -4.56 29.71 1.04
CA TYR A 209 -5.39 28.52 1.28
C TYR A 209 -6.71 28.51 0.48
N ALA A 210 -7.27 29.69 0.22
CA ALA A 210 -8.51 29.86 -0.56
C ALA A 210 -8.40 29.37 -2.02
N GLN A 211 -7.19 29.19 -2.55
CA GLN A 211 -6.94 28.63 -3.88
C GLN A 211 -7.05 27.10 -3.91
N GLN A 212 -6.90 26.43 -2.75
CA GLN A 212 -6.82 24.97 -2.66
C GLN A 212 -8.02 24.25 -3.31
N PRO A 213 -9.29 24.67 -3.10
CA PRO A 213 -10.42 23.97 -3.70
C PRO A 213 -10.39 23.95 -5.24
N ALA A 214 -10.06 25.08 -5.87
CA ALA A 214 -9.97 25.18 -7.33
C ALA A 214 -8.81 24.35 -7.90
N LEU A 215 -7.67 24.31 -7.18
CA LEU A 215 -6.50 23.51 -7.56
C LEU A 215 -6.78 22.01 -7.44
N PHE A 216 -7.46 21.60 -6.37
CA PHE A 216 -7.91 20.21 -6.19
C PHE A 216 -8.88 19.80 -7.30
N ASP A 217 -9.91 20.61 -7.58
CA ASP A 217 -10.87 20.35 -8.65
C ASP A 217 -10.21 20.21 -10.01
N ALA A 218 -9.26 21.08 -10.33
CA ALA A 218 -8.49 21.01 -11.58
C ALA A 218 -7.70 19.70 -11.68
N MET A 219 -7.06 19.27 -10.60
CA MET A 219 -6.29 18.03 -10.56
C MET A 219 -7.19 16.79 -10.69
N VAL A 220 -8.35 16.76 -10.03
CA VAL A 220 -9.33 15.66 -10.14
C VAL A 220 -9.87 15.55 -11.55
N ARG A 221 -10.23 16.68 -12.18
CA ARG A 221 -10.68 16.70 -13.57
C ARG A 221 -9.60 16.16 -14.50
N GLN A 222 -8.36 16.63 -14.34
CA GLN A 222 -7.26 16.13 -15.16
C GLN A 222 -7.00 14.63 -14.94
N PHE A 223 -7.00 14.15 -13.70
CA PHE A 223 -6.83 12.73 -13.40
C PHE A 223 -7.86 11.85 -14.12
N ARG A 224 -9.13 12.26 -14.12
CA ARG A 224 -10.20 11.56 -14.85
C ARG A 224 -9.98 11.60 -16.35
N THR A 225 -9.62 12.75 -16.92
CA THR A 225 -9.28 12.89 -18.34
C THR A 225 -8.12 11.99 -18.73
N ASP A 226 -7.05 11.96 -17.94
CA ASP A 226 -5.84 11.20 -18.24
C ASP A 226 -6.03 9.68 -18.08
N LEU A 227 -7.13 9.24 -17.47
CA LEU A 227 -7.55 7.84 -17.38
C LEU A 227 -8.63 7.45 -18.40
N ALA A 228 -8.96 8.30 -19.38
CA ALA A 228 -10.01 8.02 -20.35
C ALA A 228 -9.80 6.69 -21.12
N ASP A 229 -8.55 6.36 -21.46
CA ASP A 229 -8.20 5.10 -22.15
C ASP A 229 -8.44 3.84 -21.30
N TYR A 230 -8.67 4.01 -19.99
CA TYR A 230 -8.95 2.95 -19.03
C TYR A 230 -10.44 2.85 -18.68
N ALA A 231 -11.35 3.46 -19.45
CA ALA A 231 -12.78 3.47 -19.15
C ALA A 231 -13.37 2.07 -18.90
N GLY A 232 -12.89 1.03 -19.60
CA GLY A 232 -13.33 -0.36 -19.36
C GLY A 232 -12.94 -0.95 -18.01
N GLN A 233 -11.99 -0.33 -17.30
CA GLN A 233 -11.52 -0.70 -15.97
C GLN A 233 -11.99 0.29 -14.90
N CYS A 234 -12.79 1.30 -15.27
CA CYS A 234 -13.28 2.38 -14.41
C CYS A 234 -14.82 2.46 -14.50
N PRO A 235 -15.54 1.47 -13.93
CA PRO A 235 -17.00 1.36 -14.02
C PRO A 235 -17.75 2.48 -13.28
#